data_AF-A0A7T4E6L0-F1
#
_entry.id   AF-A0A7T4E6L0-F1
#
_cell.length_a   1.000
_cell.length_b   1.000
_cell.length_c   1.000
_cell.angle_alpha   90.00
_cell.angle_beta   90.00
_cell.angle_gamma   90.00
#
_symmetry.space_group_name_H-M   'P 1'
#
loop_
_entity.id
_entity.type
_entity.pdbx_description
1 polymer ?
#
loop_
_entity_poly.entity_id
_entity_poly.type
_entity_poly.pdbx_seq_one_letter_code
_entity_poly.pdbx_strand_id
1 'polypeptide(L)'
;MSQYEDLAGQRFGILTAVCRIEGKWQCVCDCGSVRLVFANNLKKGNSKSCGCVGRAKCARRMASLNRVHGDAGSKEHQIWAGIIKRCTRPSDMHWPKYGAQGITVAPEWMSYEQFLADMGRAPTPAHTIDRIDNNAGYSAANCRWATPFQQAQNRSTNRYTVVDGKVVCFSEAARLLGIERSRIFSMARRGLVEEVPYIPGGGATLSREEAA
;
A
#
# COMPACT_ATOMS: atom_id res chain seq x y z
N MET A 1 -43.79 -9.63 -46.82
CA MET A 1 -42.37 -9.25 -47.01
C MET A 1 -42.08 -8.05 -46.11
N SER A 2 -41.32 -8.24 -45.03
CA SER A 2 -40.94 -7.13 -44.13
C SER A 2 -39.95 -6.24 -44.88
N GLN A 3 -40.37 -5.03 -45.26
CA GLN A 3 -39.46 -4.02 -45.78
C GLN A 3 -38.53 -3.61 -44.63
N TYR A 4 -37.26 -3.99 -44.72
CA TYR A 4 -36.24 -3.52 -43.79
C TYR A 4 -35.95 -2.05 -44.09
N GLU A 5 -36.25 -1.19 -43.12
CA GLU A 5 -36.01 0.24 -43.21
C GLU A 5 -34.51 0.53 -43.21
N ASP A 6 -34.04 1.26 -44.22
CA ASP A 6 -32.65 1.68 -44.38
C ASP A 6 -32.35 2.87 -43.46
N LEU A 7 -31.38 2.70 -42.56
CA LEU A 7 -30.92 3.71 -41.61
C LEU A 7 -29.54 4.27 -41.99
N ALA A 8 -28.98 3.91 -43.16
CA ALA A 8 -27.68 4.40 -43.58
C ALA A 8 -27.63 5.94 -43.61
N GLY A 9 -26.54 6.52 -43.12
CA GLY A 9 -26.36 7.97 -42.99
C GLY A 9 -27.14 8.62 -41.85
N GLN A 10 -28.10 7.92 -41.23
CA GLN A 10 -28.88 8.49 -40.14
C GLN A 10 -28.07 8.55 -38.84
N ARG A 11 -28.33 9.59 -38.06
CA ARG A 11 -27.62 9.89 -36.82
C ARG A 11 -28.51 9.69 -35.60
N PHE A 12 -28.00 8.94 -34.63
CA PHE A 12 -28.66 8.57 -33.38
C PHE A 12 -27.80 9.02 -32.20
N GLY A 13 -28.03 10.25 -31.74
CA GLY A 13 -27.14 10.91 -30.77
C GLY A 13 -25.77 11.22 -31.39
N ILE A 14 -24.73 10.54 -30.93
CA ILE A 14 -23.36 10.65 -31.46
C ILE A 14 -22.92 9.40 -32.24
N LEU A 15 -23.87 8.53 -32.58
CA LEU A 15 -23.67 7.38 -33.46
C LEU A 15 -24.25 7.71 -34.83
N THR A 16 -23.51 7.41 -35.89
CA THR A 16 -23.98 7.50 -37.28
C THR A 16 -24.03 6.10 -37.87
N ALA A 17 -25.18 5.66 -38.34
CA ALA A 17 -25.35 4.35 -38.97
C ALA A 17 -24.72 4.38 -40.38
N VAL A 18 -23.89 3.37 -40.67
CA VAL A 18 -23.12 3.29 -41.93
C VAL A 18 -23.69 2.21 -42.83
N CYS A 19 -23.76 0.98 -42.34
CA CYS A 19 -24.23 -0.16 -43.13
C CYS A 19 -24.84 -1.23 -42.23
N ARG A 20 -25.53 -2.19 -42.86
CA ARG A 20 -26.15 -3.32 -42.15
C ARG A 20 -25.29 -4.57 -42.30
N ILE A 21 -24.93 -5.19 -41.18
CA ILE A 21 -24.12 -6.40 -41.10
C ILE A 21 -24.84 -7.39 -40.18
N GLU A 22 -25.15 -8.59 -40.70
CA GLU A 22 -25.79 -9.68 -39.93
C GLU A 22 -27.05 -9.25 -39.15
N GLY A 23 -27.90 -8.43 -39.78
CA GLY A 23 -29.13 -7.94 -39.15
C GLY A 23 -28.95 -6.82 -38.11
N LYS A 24 -27.73 -6.34 -37.90
CA LYS A 24 -27.39 -5.18 -37.05
C LYS A 24 -26.88 -4.03 -37.90
N TRP A 25 -26.95 -2.82 -37.37
CA TRP A 25 -26.37 -1.62 -37.96
C TRP A 25 -24.97 -1.40 -37.43
N GLN A 26 -23.99 -1.37 -38.30
CA GLN A 26 -22.68 -0.83 -38.01
C GLN A 26 -22.79 0.68 -37.89
N CYS A 27 -22.50 1.20 -36.70
CA CYS A 27 -22.53 2.61 -36.39
C CYS A 27 -21.13 3.10 -36.04
N VAL A 28 -20.73 4.23 -36.62
CA VAL A 28 -19.50 4.95 -36.26
C VAL A 28 -19.88 6.03 -35.25
N CYS A 29 -19.20 6.04 -34.12
CA CYS A 29 -19.36 7.10 -33.14
C CYS A 29 -18.44 8.28 -33.46
N ASP A 30 -18.80 9.49 -33.07
CA ASP A 30 -17.90 10.66 -33.12
C ASP A 30 -16.55 10.42 -32.40
N CYS A 31 -16.54 9.50 -31.43
CA CYS A 31 -15.34 9.04 -30.73
C CYS A 31 -14.38 8.20 -31.60
N GLY A 32 -14.74 7.93 -32.87
CA GLY A 32 -14.02 7.08 -33.81
C GLY A 32 -14.32 5.58 -33.67
N SER A 33 -14.87 5.13 -32.55
CA SER A 33 -15.14 3.69 -32.36
C SER A 33 -16.38 3.22 -33.12
N VAL A 34 -16.34 1.98 -33.59
CA VAL A 34 -17.44 1.31 -34.30
C VAL A 34 -18.24 0.42 -33.33
N ARG A 35 -19.57 0.37 -33.50
CA ARG A 35 -20.46 -0.54 -32.77
C ARG A 35 -21.51 -1.17 -33.68
N LEU A 36 -21.84 -2.44 -33.43
CA LEU A 36 -22.99 -3.11 -34.01
C LEU A 36 -24.21 -2.92 -33.11
N VAL A 37 -25.27 -2.32 -33.62
CA VAL A 37 -26.47 -1.95 -32.86
C VAL A 37 -27.72 -2.42 -33.58
N PHE A 38 -28.69 -2.99 -32.87
CA PHE A 38 -29.97 -3.33 -33.47
C PHE A 38 -30.77 -2.07 -33.86
N ALA A 39 -31.49 -2.14 -34.98
CA ALA A 39 -32.30 -1.03 -35.49
C ALA A 39 -33.32 -0.51 -34.47
N ASN A 40 -33.94 -1.41 -33.69
CA ASN A 40 -34.89 -1.05 -32.65
C ASN A 40 -34.25 -0.21 -31.53
N ASN A 41 -32.99 -0.48 -31.17
CA ASN A 41 -32.26 0.26 -30.13
C ASN A 41 -31.84 1.65 -30.59
N LEU A 42 -31.53 1.81 -31.88
CA LEU A 42 -31.29 3.13 -32.48
C LEU A 42 -32.57 3.97 -32.45
N LYS A 43 -33.68 3.42 -32.97
CA LYS A 43 -34.98 4.12 -33.05
C LYS A 43 -35.58 4.45 -31.68
N LYS A 44 -35.54 3.52 -30.73
CA LYS A 44 -36.02 3.74 -29.36
C LYS A 44 -35.08 4.64 -28.54
N GLY A 45 -33.91 5.00 -29.08
CA GLY A 45 -32.94 5.84 -28.39
C GLY A 45 -32.18 5.11 -27.26
N ASN A 46 -32.21 3.79 -27.21
CA ASN A 46 -31.43 2.99 -26.24
C ASN A 46 -29.93 3.00 -26.56
N SER A 47 -29.55 3.32 -27.80
CA SER A 47 -28.16 3.38 -28.25
C SER A 47 -27.87 4.72 -28.90
N LYS A 48 -27.28 5.65 -28.13
CA LYS A 48 -26.94 7.00 -28.57
C LYS A 48 -25.42 7.29 -28.60
N SER A 49 -24.59 6.35 -28.12
CA SER A 49 -23.14 6.52 -28.05
C SER A 49 -22.35 5.21 -27.99
N CYS A 50 -21.04 5.30 -28.24
CA CYS A 50 -20.08 4.23 -27.99
C CYS A 50 -19.75 3.99 -26.50
N GLY A 51 -20.47 4.63 -25.59
CA GLY A 51 -20.14 4.67 -24.16
C GLY A 51 -19.02 5.67 -23.81
N CYS A 52 -18.41 6.37 -24.78
CA CYS A 52 -17.39 7.40 -24.51
C CYS A 52 -17.91 8.52 -23.60
N VAL A 53 -19.15 8.95 -23.79
CA VAL A 53 -19.79 9.99 -22.96
C VAL A 53 -19.88 9.54 -21.51
N GLY A 54 -20.23 8.27 -21.29
CA GLY A 54 -20.24 7.66 -19.96
C GLY A 54 -18.83 7.59 -19.35
N ARG A 55 -17.84 7.13 -20.13
CA ARG A 55 -16.43 7.07 -19.68
C ARG A 55 -15.89 8.43 -19.26
N ALA A 56 -16.11 9.48 -20.06
CA ALA A 56 -15.67 10.84 -19.74
C ALA A 56 -16.35 11.39 -18.48
N LYS A 57 -17.66 11.16 -18.31
CA LYS A 57 -18.39 11.55 -17.09
C LYS A 57 -17.88 10.80 -15.86
N CYS A 58 -17.65 9.49 -15.96
CA CYS A 58 -17.09 8.70 -14.87
C CYS A 58 -15.66 9.15 -14.51
N ALA A 59 -14.80 9.39 -15.50
CA ALA A 59 -13.44 9.90 -15.28
C ALA A 59 -13.45 11.25 -14.55
N ARG A 60 -14.28 12.20 -14.98
CA ARG A 60 -14.44 13.49 -14.31
C ARG A 60 -14.96 13.34 -12.89
N ARG A 61 -15.93 12.45 -12.66
CA ARG A 61 -16.45 12.15 -11.32
C ARG A 61 -15.35 11.57 -10.42
N MET A 62 -14.58 10.60 -10.90
CA MET A 62 -13.47 10.01 -10.15
C MET A 62 -12.38 11.04 -9.83
N ALA A 63 -11.99 11.88 -10.80
CA ALA A 63 -11.06 12.98 -10.57
C ALA A 63 -11.57 13.95 -9.49
N SER A 64 -12.87 14.23 -9.47
CA SER A 64 -13.49 15.09 -8.46
C SER A 64 -13.68 14.44 -7.08
N LEU A 65 -13.51 13.13 -6.94
CA LEU A 65 -13.59 12.40 -5.66
C LEU A 65 -12.21 12.26 -4.99
N ASN A 66 -11.13 12.21 -5.78
CA ASN A 66 -9.75 12.13 -5.29
C ASN A 66 -9.20 13.53 -4.93
N ARG A 67 -9.90 14.27 -4.05
CA ARG A 67 -9.70 15.73 -3.87
C ARG A 67 -8.43 16.18 -3.15
N VAL A 68 -7.65 15.31 -2.53
CA VAL A 68 -6.58 15.78 -1.63
C VAL A 68 -5.17 15.30 -2.01
N HIS A 69 -5.01 14.13 -2.63
CA HIS A 69 -3.67 13.55 -2.79
C HIS A 69 -3.46 12.61 -3.99
N GLY A 70 -4.46 12.41 -4.86
CA GLY A 70 -4.33 11.54 -6.06
C GLY A 70 -4.08 10.05 -5.78
N ASP A 71 -3.75 9.69 -4.54
CA ASP A 71 -3.30 8.37 -4.10
C ASP A 71 -4.26 7.71 -3.10
N ALA A 72 -5.51 8.20 -3.07
CA ALA A 72 -6.56 7.67 -2.24
C ALA A 72 -6.77 6.17 -2.53
N GLY A 73 -6.67 5.35 -1.49
CA GLY A 73 -6.83 3.90 -1.58
C GLY A 73 -5.53 3.12 -1.83
N SER A 74 -4.39 3.79 -2.01
CA SER A 74 -3.10 3.13 -2.10
C SER A 74 -2.73 2.40 -0.81
N LYS A 75 -1.80 1.46 -0.91
CA LYS A 75 -1.26 0.73 0.23
C LYS A 75 -0.58 1.69 1.21
N GLU A 76 0.19 2.65 0.72
CA GLU A 76 0.87 3.65 1.55
C GLU A 76 -0.13 4.50 2.31
N HIS A 77 -1.20 4.95 1.66
CA HIS A 77 -2.26 5.71 2.30
C HIS A 77 -2.99 4.91 3.39
N GLN A 78 -3.25 3.62 3.14
CA GLN A 78 -3.85 2.75 4.15
C GLN A 78 -2.95 2.57 5.38
N ILE A 79 -1.64 2.42 5.16
CA ILE A 79 -0.64 2.30 6.21
C ILE A 79 -0.58 3.59 7.04
N TRP A 80 -0.42 4.75 6.38
CA TRP A 80 -0.41 6.05 7.03
C TRP A 80 -1.68 6.29 7.85
N ALA A 81 -2.86 6.08 7.26
CA ALA A 81 -4.12 6.23 7.97
C ALA A 81 -4.22 5.28 9.18
N GLY A 82 -3.64 4.08 9.07
CA GLY A 82 -3.51 3.13 10.18
C GLY A 82 -2.61 3.65 11.30
N ILE A 83 -1.47 4.26 10.97
CA ILE A 83 -0.56 4.92 11.94
C ILE A 83 -1.32 6.02 12.70
N ILE A 84 -1.97 6.93 11.98
CA ILE A 84 -2.70 8.04 12.59
C ILE A 84 -3.77 7.52 13.53
N LYS A 85 -4.59 6.56 13.10
CA LYS A 85 -5.68 5.99 13.92
C LYS A 85 -5.17 5.40 15.24
N ARG A 86 -4.19 4.48 15.19
CA ARG A 86 -3.69 3.80 16.40
C ARG A 86 -2.97 4.71 17.38
N CYS A 87 -2.41 5.83 16.91
CA CYS A 87 -1.68 6.80 17.74
C CYS A 87 -2.51 7.97 18.24
N THR A 88 -3.65 8.29 17.62
CA THR A 88 -4.42 9.52 17.95
C THR A 88 -5.85 9.28 18.40
N ARG A 89 -6.40 8.07 18.19
CA ARG A 89 -7.81 7.77 18.48
C ARG A 89 -7.92 6.80 19.65
N PRO A 90 -8.37 7.24 20.83
CA PRO A 90 -8.61 6.36 21.98
C PRO A 90 -9.58 5.20 21.72
N SER A 91 -10.45 5.33 20.73
CA SER A 91 -11.40 4.29 20.32
C SER A 91 -10.80 3.24 19.36
N ASP A 92 -9.56 3.41 18.88
CA ASP A 92 -8.91 2.39 18.05
C ASP A 92 -8.54 1.17 18.89
N MET A 93 -8.78 -0.04 18.37
CA MET A 93 -8.46 -1.29 19.07
C MET A 93 -6.98 -1.41 19.46
N HIS A 94 -6.08 -0.77 18.71
CA HIS A 94 -4.65 -0.79 18.99
C HIS A 94 -4.19 0.35 19.90
N TRP A 95 -5.04 1.32 20.22
CA TRP A 95 -4.71 2.47 21.08
C TRP A 95 -3.98 2.09 22.38
N PRO A 96 -4.39 1.04 23.14
CA PRO A 96 -3.72 0.69 24.40
C PRO A 96 -2.24 0.34 24.25
N LYS A 97 -1.82 -0.09 23.05
CA LYS A 97 -0.44 -0.48 22.71
C LYS A 97 0.38 0.66 22.09
N TYR A 98 -0.28 1.72 21.64
CA TYR A 98 0.36 2.82 20.90
C TYR A 98 0.09 4.15 21.58
N GLY A 99 -1.00 4.84 21.23
CA GLY A 99 -1.27 6.18 21.76
C GLY A 99 -1.33 6.24 23.29
N ALA A 100 -1.90 5.22 23.95
CA ALA A 100 -1.93 5.15 25.42
C ALA A 100 -0.53 4.98 26.06
N GLN A 101 0.44 4.44 25.31
CA GLN A 101 1.83 4.26 25.75
C GLN A 101 2.71 5.47 25.41
N GLY A 102 2.12 6.56 24.89
CA GLY A 102 2.87 7.74 24.47
C GLY A 102 3.56 7.61 23.11
N ILE A 103 3.24 6.58 22.31
CA ILE A 103 3.76 6.48 20.93
C ILE A 103 3.04 7.50 20.05
N THR A 104 3.76 8.56 19.70
CA THR A 104 3.26 9.68 18.88
C THR A 104 3.62 9.54 17.41
N VAL A 105 3.09 10.45 16.60
CA VAL A 105 3.44 10.64 15.18
C VAL A 105 4.06 12.02 15.06
N ALA A 106 5.14 12.13 14.28
CA ALA A 106 5.77 13.41 13.97
C ALA A 106 4.73 14.38 13.40
N PRO A 107 4.70 15.66 13.83
CA PRO A 107 3.70 16.63 13.35
C PRO A 107 3.63 16.73 11.83
N GLU A 108 4.77 16.61 11.16
CA GLU A 108 4.93 16.61 9.71
C GLU A 108 4.13 15.47 9.06
N TRP A 109 4.14 14.29 9.69
CA TRP A 109 3.43 13.09 9.23
C TRP A 109 1.93 13.10 9.53
N MET A 110 1.39 14.18 10.10
CA MET A 110 -0.05 14.42 10.11
C MET A 110 -0.59 14.72 8.71
N SER A 111 0.27 15.07 7.76
CA SER A 111 -0.01 15.11 6.32
C SER A 111 0.44 13.82 5.65
N TYR A 112 -0.41 13.28 4.77
CA TYR A 112 -0.06 12.10 3.99
C TYR A 112 1.05 12.40 2.97
N GLU A 113 1.01 13.59 2.38
CA GLU A 113 1.97 14.05 1.38
C GLU A 113 3.38 14.04 1.95
N GLN A 114 3.55 14.52 3.18
CA GLN A 114 4.83 14.55 3.85
C GLN A 114 5.30 13.15 4.26
N PHE A 115 4.40 12.28 4.75
CA PHE A 115 4.71 10.88 4.98
C PHE A 115 5.22 10.19 3.70
N LEU A 116 4.56 10.42 2.57
CA LEU A 116 4.93 9.82 1.29
C LEU A 116 6.23 10.41 0.75
N ALA A 117 6.47 11.71 0.93
CA ALA A 117 7.73 12.36 0.54
C ALA A 117 8.93 11.77 1.31
N ASP A 118 8.78 11.54 2.62
CA ASP A 118 9.86 11.01 3.45
C ASP A 118 10.10 9.52 3.23
N MET A 119 9.03 8.72 3.13
CA MET A 119 9.13 7.26 3.05
C MET A 119 9.24 6.73 1.61
N GLY A 120 8.74 7.49 0.64
CA GLY A 120 8.53 6.99 -0.71
C GLY A 120 7.52 5.84 -0.79
N ARG A 121 7.47 5.19 -1.95
CA ARG A 121 6.66 3.98 -2.17
C ARG A 121 7.25 2.78 -1.47
N ALA A 122 6.41 1.88 -0.98
CA ALA A 122 6.88 0.61 -0.45
C ALA A 122 7.62 -0.16 -1.58
N PRO A 123 8.86 -0.64 -1.36
CA PRO A 123 9.65 -1.28 -2.42
C PRO A 123 9.00 -2.52 -3.01
N THR A 124 8.22 -3.26 -2.20
CA THR A 124 7.46 -4.42 -2.65
C THR A 124 6.10 -4.54 -1.95
N PRO A 125 5.15 -5.33 -2.49
CA PRO A 125 3.88 -5.61 -1.82
C PRO A 125 4.02 -6.27 -0.44
N ALA A 126 5.15 -6.89 -0.10
CA ALA A 126 5.38 -7.50 1.20
C ALA A 126 5.85 -6.51 2.29
N HIS A 127 6.38 -5.34 1.92
CA HIS A 127 6.90 -4.38 2.89
C HIS A 127 5.76 -3.66 3.63
N THR A 128 5.88 -3.50 4.94
CA THR A 128 5.02 -2.60 5.71
C THR A 128 5.87 -1.63 6.51
N ILE A 129 5.24 -0.65 7.16
CA ILE A 129 5.95 0.28 8.03
C ILE A 129 6.41 -0.45 9.30
N ASP A 130 7.67 -0.24 9.68
CA ASP A 130 8.28 -0.71 10.92
C ASP A 130 8.96 0.46 11.62
N ARG A 131 8.89 0.48 12.95
CA ARG A 131 9.63 1.46 13.75
C ARG A 131 10.98 0.88 14.09
N ILE A 132 12.05 1.57 13.74
CA ILE A 132 13.44 1.13 13.96
C ILE A 132 13.69 0.96 15.47
N ASP A 133 13.24 1.92 16.27
CA ASP A 133 13.08 1.83 17.71
C ASP A 133 11.60 1.71 18.07
N ASN A 134 11.21 0.58 18.66
CA ASN A 134 9.84 0.32 19.08
C ASN A 134 9.35 1.18 20.25
N ASN A 135 10.25 1.77 21.02
CA ASN A 135 9.95 2.67 22.12
C ASN A 135 9.71 4.11 21.64
N ALA A 136 10.20 4.46 20.45
CA ALA A 136 10.04 5.79 19.86
C ALA A 136 8.79 5.89 18.95
N GLY A 137 8.42 7.13 18.62
CA GLY A 137 7.26 7.48 17.78
C GLY A 137 7.46 7.17 16.29
N TYR A 138 6.45 7.48 15.48
CA TYR A 138 6.53 7.42 14.01
C TYR A 138 7.12 8.71 13.48
N SER A 139 8.27 8.62 12.81
CA SER A 139 8.95 9.73 12.14
C SER A 139 9.85 9.20 11.02
N ALA A 140 10.26 10.04 10.09
CA ALA A 140 11.21 9.66 9.03
C ALA A 140 12.50 9.06 9.59
N ALA A 141 13.01 9.59 10.70
CA ALA A 141 14.23 9.12 11.36
C ALA A 141 14.05 7.75 12.06
N ASN A 142 12.84 7.42 12.50
CA ASN A 142 12.57 6.20 13.27
C ASN A 142 11.75 5.16 12.51
N CYS A 143 11.51 5.34 11.21
CA CYS A 143 10.69 4.41 10.44
C CYS A 143 11.43 3.90 9.21
N ARG A 144 11.08 2.67 8.82
CA ARG A 144 11.58 2.05 7.59
C ARG A 144 10.51 1.18 6.96
N TRP A 145 10.64 0.94 5.66
CA TRP A 145 9.98 -0.19 5.03
C TRP A 145 10.65 -1.49 5.48
N ALA A 146 9.86 -2.41 6.01
CA ALA A 146 10.36 -3.71 6.47
C ALA A 146 9.47 -4.86 6.03
N THR A 147 10.11 -5.98 5.73
CA THR A 147 9.44 -7.26 5.51
C THR A 147 8.90 -7.85 6.82
N PRO A 148 7.97 -8.82 6.77
CA PRO A 148 7.51 -9.53 7.96
C PRO A 148 8.66 -10.19 8.75
N PHE A 149 9.69 -10.67 8.05
CA PHE A 149 10.89 -11.23 8.67
C PHE A 149 11.66 -10.19 9.47
N GLN A 150 11.93 -9.02 8.90
CA GLN A 150 12.63 -7.93 9.59
C GLN A 150 11.85 -7.41 10.80
N GLN A 151 10.52 -7.27 10.69
CA GLN A 151 9.68 -6.90 11.84
C GLN A 151 9.68 -7.98 12.94
N ALA A 152 9.72 -9.26 12.57
CA ALA A 152 9.82 -10.34 13.55
C ALA A 152 11.15 -10.30 14.31
N GLN A 153 12.24 -9.90 13.64
CA GLN A 153 13.54 -9.72 14.26
C GLN A 153 13.58 -8.53 15.24
N ASN A 154 12.79 -7.48 14.97
CA ASN A 154 12.73 -6.27 15.79
C ASN A 154 11.81 -6.37 17.02
N ARG A 155 11.27 -7.55 17.37
CA ARG A 155 10.37 -7.67 18.54
C ARG A 155 11.14 -7.51 19.85
N SER A 156 10.65 -6.67 20.77
CA SER A 156 11.27 -6.49 22.10
C SER A 156 11.32 -7.77 22.94
N THR A 157 10.45 -8.74 22.66
CA THR A 157 10.42 -10.05 23.32
C THR A 157 11.47 -11.03 22.80
N ASN A 158 12.27 -10.65 21.81
CA ASN A 158 13.38 -11.48 21.35
C ASN A 158 14.54 -11.42 22.35
N ARG A 159 15.38 -12.46 22.31
CA ARG A 159 16.68 -12.48 23.01
C ARG A 159 17.75 -11.91 22.10
N TYR A 160 18.62 -11.06 22.64
CA TYR A 160 19.62 -10.32 21.87
C TYR A 160 21.03 -10.67 22.30
N THR A 161 21.98 -10.64 21.37
CA THR A 161 23.41 -10.82 21.61
C THR A 161 24.21 -9.94 20.66
N VAL A 162 25.52 -9.86 20.87
CA VAL A 162 26.43 -9.09 20.03
C VAL A 162 27.14 -10.05 19.06
N VAL A 163 27.03 -9.78 17.76
CA VAL A 163 27.81 -10.45 16.71
C VAL A 163 28.51 -9.37 15.90
N ASP A 164 29.84 -9.45 15.77
CA ASP A 164 30.67 -8.47 15.06
C ASP A 164 30.40 -7.01 15.47
N GLY A 165 30.24 -6.78 16.78
CA GLY A 165 29.98 -5.46 17.36
C GLY A 165 28.54 -4.95 17.19
N LYS A 166 27.63 -5.73 16.58
CA LYS A 166 26.23 -5.35 16.38
C LYS A 166 25.29 -6.14 17.28
N VAL A 167 24.36 -5.45 17.91
CA VAL A 167 23.27 -6.10 18.66
C VAL A 167 22.26 -6.69 17.68
N VAL A 168 22.11 -8.01 17.73
CA VAL A 168 21.21 -8.77 16.87
C VAL A 168 20.39 -9.77 17.69
N CYS A 169 19.20 -10.11 17.23
CA CYS A 169 18.42 -11.14 17.89
C CYS A 169 19.06 -12.52 17.68
N PHE A 170 18.80 -13.47 18.57
CA PHE A 170 19.41 -14.81 18.52
C PHE A 170 19.19 -15.53 17.18
N SER A 171 18.03 -15.32 16.54
CA SER A 171 17.76 -15.93 15.23
C SER A 171 18.65 -15.36 14.14
N GLU A 172 18.96 -14.06 14.20
CA GLU A 172 19.86 -13.40 13.27
C GLU A 172 21.32 -13.75 13.57
N ALA A 173 21.69 -13.80 14.85
CA ALA A 173 23.02 -14.25 15.27
C ALA A 173 23.32 -15.69 14.79
N ALA A 174 22.35 -16.61 14.89
CA ALA A 174 22.51 -17.96 14.38
C ALA A 174 22.77 -17.97 12.85
N ARG A 175 22.06 -17.12 12.11
CA ARG A 175 22.25 -16.95 10.66
C ARG A 175 23.64 -16.40 10.33
N LEU A 176 24.08 -15.37 11.02
CA LEU A 176 25.40 -14.73 10.80
C LEU A 176 26.56 -15.67 11.12
N LEU A 177 26.44 -16.45 12.19
CA LEU A 177 27.45 -17.41 12.63
C LEU A 177 27.40 -18.74 11.85
N GLY A 178 26.41 -18.94 10.99
CA GLY A 178 26.23 -20.20 10.25
C GLY A 178 25.91 -21.41 11.14
N ILE A 179 25.24 -21.20 12.27
CA ILE A 179 24.86 -22.26 13.21
C ILE A 179 23.35 -22.48 13.23
N GLU A 180 22.95 -23.68 13.63
CA GLU A 180 21.53 -24.00 13.82
C GLU A 180 20.96 -23.19 15.00
N ARG A 181 19.71 -22.72 14.85
CA ARG A 181 19.08 -21.80 15.81
C ARG A 181 19.06 -22.38 17.22
N SER A 182 18.70 -23.64 17.45
CA SER A 182 18.71 -24.23 18.80
C SER A 182 20.09 -24.22 19.47
N ARG A 183 21.17 -24.26 18.67
CA ARG A 183 22.55 -24.21 19.18
C ARG A 183 22.84 -22.89 19.88
N ILE A 184 22.38 -21.75 19.36
CA ILE A 184 22.63 -20.46 20.02
C ILE A 184 21.95 -20.37 21.39
N PHE A 185 20.74 -20.93 21.53
CA PHE A 185 20.03 -21.00 22.81
C PHE A 185 20.75 -21.93 23.80
N SER A 186 21.35 -23.02 23.31
CA SER A 186 22.17 -23.91 24.14
C SER A 186 23.46 -23.23 24.60
N MET A 187 24.13 -22.48 23.72
CA MET A 187 25.34 -21.72 24.05
C MET A 187 25.07 -20.65 25.10
N ALA A 188 23.97 -19.89 24.96
CA ALA A 188 23.58 -18.88 25.94
C ALA A 188 23.29 -19.48 27.33
N ARG A 189 22.61 -20.64 27.41
CA ARG A 189 22.39 -21.36 28.68
C ARG A 189 23.67 -21.82 29.37
N ARG A 190 24.73 -22.03 28.59
CA ARG A 190 26.06 -22.43 29.07
C ARG A 190 26.98 -21.24 29.34
N GLY A 191 26.49 -20.00 29.17
CA GLY A 191 27.30 -18.78 29.32
C GLY A 191 28.32 -18.56 28.20
N LEU A 192 28.22 -19.26 27.07
CA LEU A 192 29.12 -19.11 25.92
C LEU A 192 28.71 -17.99 24.96
N VAL A 193 27.46 -17.51 25.10
CA VAL A 193 26.91 -16.37 24.38
C VAL A 193 26.25 -15.49 25.42
N GLU A 194 26.71 -14.25 25.51
CA GLU A 194 26.14 -13.27 26.40
C GLU A 194 24.83 -12.71 25.83
N GLU A 195 23.81 -12.63 26.69
CA GLU A 195 22.54 -12.00 26.34
C GLU A 195 22.59 -10.54 26.76
N VAL A 196 22.27 -9.66 25.82
CA VAL A 196 22.19 -8.22 26.05
C VAL A 196 20.72 -7.78 26.03
N PRO A 197 20.37 -6.67 26.70
CA PRO A 197 19.03 -6.11 26.60
C PRO A 197 18.71 -5.73 25.15
N TYR A 198 17.42 -5.58 24.85
CA TYR A 198 16.99 -5.00 23.58
C TYR A 198 17.58 -3.58 23.44
N ILE A 199 18.43 -3.39 22.43
CA ILE A 199 18.93 -2.07 22.06
C ILE A 199 18.18 -1.63 20.79
N PRO A 200 17.36 -0.58 20.87
CA PRO A 200 16.64 -0.08 19.72
C PRO A 200 17.60 0.40 18.62
N GLY A 201 17.17 0.34 17.35
CA GLY A 201 18.03 0.79 16.25
C GLY A 201 18.86 -0.27 15.55
N GLY A 202 19.01 -1.48 16.13
CA GLY A 202 19.53 -2.68 15.46
C GLY A 202 20.89 -2.53 14.76
N GLY A 203 21.69 -1.53 15.12
CA GLY A 203 22.91 -1.17 14.39
C GLY A 203 23.85 -0.20 15.12
N ALA A 204 23.58 0.17 16.38
CA ALA A 204 24.59 0.85 17.18
C ALA A 204 25.72 -0.17 17.44
N THR A 205 26.90 0.11 16.90
CA THR A 205 28.14 -0.51 17.35
C THR A 205 28.27 -0.19 18.84
N LEU A 206 28.13 -1.20 19.69
CA LEU A 206 28.53 -1.04 21.08
C LEU A 206 30.04 -0.82 21.07
N SER A 207 30.47 0.39 21.47
CA SER A 207 31.86 0.61 21.76
C SER A 207 32.25 -0.34 22.90
N ARG A 208 33.47 -0.87 22.86
CA ARG A 208 33.95 -1.90 23.82
C ARG A 208 33.87 -1.48 25.30
N GLU A 209 33.55 -0.21 25.58
CA GLU A 209 33.51 0.40 26.91
C GLU A 209 32.11 0.37 27.55
N GLU A 210 31.03 0.10 26.79
CA GLU A 210 29.66 0.07 27.32
C GLU A 210 29.19 -1.35 27.73
N ALA A 211 30.06 -2.35 27.60
CA ALA A 211 29.79 -3.76 27.89
C ALA A 211 30.56 -4.30 29.11
N ALA A 212 30.99 -3.42 30.03
CA ALA A 212 31.67 -3.75 31.27
C ALA A 212 30.89 -3.21 32.48
#